data_AF-A0A7X7PSN8-F1
#
_entry.id   AF-A0A7X7PSN8-F1
#
_cell.length_a   1.000
_cell.length_b   1.000
_cell.length_c   1.000
_cell.angle_alpha   90.00
_cell.angle_beta   90.00
_cell.angle_gamma   90.00
#
_symmetry.space_group_name_H-M   'P 1'
#
loop_
_entity.id
_entity.type
_entity.pdbx_description
1 polymer ?
#
loop_
_entity_poly.entity_id
_entity_poly.type
_entity_poly.pdbx_seq_one_letter_code
_entity_poly.pdbx_strand_id
1 'polypeptide(L)'
;VEARVNIHQRAQWYLNQPTCKRLIEGGEFVYCNFHALAAGDMVGYVSKSFLPGLLLVGDAGGFAQPVDNFGANVALWLGRMAGELCAEMKATNDYSEAMFAKYEENWRNSWVGEDNVPEISVFMRDGGLNQVFSSMDEAVSYAFACKWENKSYPSIILGVIPKLLPVLPVLLEMPHLGRRAAEVGLKRAAPFMQLLGLWPSAGPNAPTSKGQ
;
A
#
# COMPACT_ATOMS: atom_id res chain seq x y z
N VAL A 1 -21.45 -16.99 10.85
CA VAL A 1 -20.31 -16.91 11.80
C VAL A 1 -20.02 -18.32 12.28
N GLU A 2 -18.97 -18.95 11.77
CA GLU A 2 -18.64 -20.35 12.09
C GLU A 2 -18.01 -20.52 13.48
N ALA A 3 -17.38 -19.47 14.03
CA ALA A 3 -16.92 -19.43 15.42
C ALA A 3 -16.76 -17.98 15.90
N ARG A 4 -16.96 -17.72 17.19
CA ARG A 4 -16.59 -16.46 17.85
C ARG A 4 -15.31 -16.68 18.64
N VAL A 5 -14.21 -16.10 18.19
CA VAL A 5 -12.89 -16.19 18.84
C VAL A 5 -12.51 -14.79 19.29
N ASN A 6 -12.15 -14.63 20.56
CA ASN A 6 -11.66 -13.36 21.06
C ASN A 6 -10.16 -13.17 20.71
N ILE A 7 -9.69 -11.93 20.74
CA ILE A 7 -8.32 -11.59 20.31
C ILE A 7 -7.24 -12.28 21.16
N HIS A 8 -7.49 -12.48 22.45
CA HIS A 8 -6.58 -13.19 23.35
C HIS A 8 -6.46 -14.67 22.97
N GLN A 9 -7.57 -15.35 22.67
CA GLN A 9 -7.58 -16.73 22.20
C GLN A 9 -6.81 -16.88 20.89
N ARG A 10 -6.97 -15.91 19.96
CA ARG A 10 -6.24 -15.93 18.70
C ARG A 10 -4.74 -15.71 18.91
N ALA A 11 -4.34 -14.80 19.79
CA ALA A 11 -2.95 -14.59 20.16
C ALA A 11 -2.33 -15.85 20.81
N GLN A 12 -3.05 -16.48 21.75
CA GLN A 12 -2.62 -17.71 22.40
C GLN A 12 -2.47 -18.86 21.39
N TRP A 13 -3.41 -19.00 20.46
CA TRP A 13 -3.29 -19.97 19.37
C TRP A 13 -2.04 -19.73 18.51
N TYR A 14 -1.76 -18.46 18.15
CA TYR A 14 -0.61 -18.11 17.32
C TYR A 14 0.71 -18.39 18.04
N LEU A 15 0.85 -17.99 19.31
CA LEU A 15 2.05 -18.23 20.10
C LEU A 15 2.33 -19.73 20.32
N ASN A 16 1.28 -20.56 20.32
CA ASN A 16 1.41 -22.01 20.44
C ASN A 16 1.70 -22.75 19.12
N GLN A 17 1.79 -22.05 17.98
CA GLN A 17 2.22 -22.69 16.74
C GLN A 17 3.65 -23.25 16.90
N PRO A 18 3.97 -24.44 16.36
CA PRO A 18 5.26 -25.10 16.60
C PRO A 18 6.48 -24.20 16.31
N THR A 19 6.43 -23.39 15.25
CA THR A 19 7.50 -22.47 14.89
C THR A 19 7.63 -21.32 15.89
N CYS A 20 6.52 -20.67 16.27
CA CYS A 20 6.52 -19.58 17.24
C CYS A 20 6.97 -20.07 18.62
N LYS A 21 6.42 -21.20 19.09
CA LYS A 21 6.73 -21.78 20.40
C LYS A 21 8.22 -22.11 20.56
N ARG A 22 8.86 -22.63 19.50
CA ARG A 22 10.32 -22.87 19.50
C ARG A 22 11.12 -21.58 19.59
N LEU A 23 10.69 -20.51 18.92
CA LEU A 23 11.41 -19.22 18.90
C LEU A 23 11.39 -18.50 20.26
N ILE A 24 10.36 -18.74 21.07
CA ILE A 24 10.17 -18.08 22.37
C ILE A 24 10.48 -18.99 23.57
N GLU A 25 11.03 -20.17 23.34
CA GLU A 25 11.36 -21.14 24.39
C GLU A 25 12.37 -20.53 25.39
N GLY A 26 12.06 -20.64 26.68
CA GLY A 26 12.84 -20.00 27.76
C GLY A 26 12.60 -18.50 27.92
N GLY A 27 11.77 -17.88 27.08
CA GLY A 27 11.37 -16.48 27.21
C GLY A 27 10.37 -16.26 28.35
N GLU A 28 10.46 -15.10 28.99
CA GLU A 28 9.49 -14.64 29.99
C GLU A 28 8.46 -13.70 29.34
N PHE A 29 7.18 -13.94 29.63
CA PHE A 29 6.11 -13.07 29.14
C PHE A 29 5.97 -11.83 30.03
N VAL A 30 6.42 -10.68 29.53
CA VAL A 30 6.41 -9.42 30.32
C VAL A 30 5.12 -8.63 30.14
N TYR A 31 4.59 -8.54 28.92
CA TYR A 31 3.50 -7.61 28.61
C TYR A 31 2.72 -8.00 27.35
N CYS A 32 1.42 -7.68 27.35
CA CYS A 32 0.51 -7.85 26.20
C CYS A 32 -0.30 -6.58 25.99
N ASN A 33 -0.35 -6.09 24.75
CA ASN A 33 -1.25 -5.00 24.37
C ASN A 33 -1.94 -5.34 23.05
N PHE A 34 -3.19 -4.90 22.93
CA PHE A 34 -3.96 -4.98 21.71
C PHE A 34 -4.48 -3.59 21.38
N HIS A 35 -4.27 -3.16 20.13
CA HIS A 35 -4.73 -1.87 19.65
C HIS A 35 -5.57 -2.06 18.39
N ALA A 36 -6.63 -1.26 18.25
CA ALA A 36 -7.35 -1.16 17.00
C ALA A 36 -6.52 -0.30 16.05
N LEU A 37 -6.37 -0.75 14.81
CA LEU A 37 -5.72 0.01 13.76
C LEU A 37 -6.74 0.31 12.68
N ALA A 38 -6.72 1.53 12.16
CA ALA A 38 -7.53 1.94 11.00
C ALA A 38 -6.96 1.41 9.67
N ALA A 39 -6.40 0.19 9.68
CA ALA A 39 -5.78 -0.43 8.53
C ALA A 39 -6.79 -1.27 7.73
N GLY A 40 -6.63 -1.31 6.42
CA GLY A 40 -7.50 -2.11 5.55
C GLY A 40 -8.84 -1.45 5.25
N ASP A 41 -8.94 -0.12 5.32
CA ASP A 41 -10.15 0.59 4.94
C ASP A 41 -10.43 0.42 3.43
N MET A 42 -11.67 0.06 3.14
CA MET A 42 -12.18 -0.26 1.81
C MET A 42 -12.86 0.94 1.15
N VAL A 43 -13.16 1.97 1.93
CA VAL A 43 -13.78 3.24 1.50
C VAL A 43 -12.68 4.28 1.26
N GLY A 44 -11.63 4.25 2.07
CA GLY A 44 -10.45 5.13 1.97
C GLY A 44 -10.43 6.19 3.05
N TYR A 45 -9.62 7.22 2.85
CA TYR A 45 -9.49 8.32 3.81
C TYR A 45 -10.79 9.11 3.97
N VAL A 46 -10.90 9.81 5.10
CA VAL A 46 -12.05 10.66 5.41
C VAL A 46 -12.37 11.65 4.28
N SER A 47 -13.66 11.82 3.96
CA SER A 47 -14.12 12.72 2.90
C SER A 47 -13.91 14.19 3.23
N LYS A 48 -14.00 14.57 4.51
CA LYS A 48 -13.66 15.89 5.03
C LYS A 48 -12.79 15.76 6.28
N SER A 49 -11.56 16.23 6.18
CA SER A 49 -10.49 16.12 7.19
C SER A 49 -10.39 17.35 8.11
N PHE A 50 -11.29 18.32 7.97
CA PHE A 50 -11.30 19.55 8.76
C PHE A 50 -12.72 20.08 9.03
N LEU A 51 -12.84 20.88 10.09
CA LEU A 51 -13.94 21.81 10.36
C LEU A 51 -13.34 23.11 10.92
N PRO A 52 -14.08 24.23 10.95
CA PRO A 52 -13.62 25.41 11.70
C PRO A 52 -13.28 25.04 13.15
N GLY A 53 -12.00 25.14 13.50
CA GLY A 53 -11.45 24.80 14.82
C GLY A 53 -11.03 23.34 15.01
N LEU A 54 -11.08 22.50 13.99
CA LEU A 54 -10.73 21.07 14.10
C LEU A 54 -10.03 20.54 12.84
N LEU A 55 -8.96 19.79 13.04
CA LEU A 55 -8.26 19.03 12.00
C LEU A 55 -8.19 17.56 12.41
N LEU A 56 -8.44 16.65 11.46
CA LEU A 56 -8.23 15.22 11.63
C LEU A 56 -6.83 14.83 11.13
N VAL A 57 -6.06 14.19 11.99
CA VAL A 57 -4.68 13.74 11.73
C VAL A 57 -4.52 12.28 12.11
N GLY A 58 -3.65 11.54 11.41
CA GLY A 58 -3.32 10.14 11.72
C GLY A 58 -4.54 9.22 11.76
N ASP A 59 -4.56 8.28 12.70
CA ASP A 59 -5.62 7.27 12.81
C ASP A 59 -7.02 7.87 12.99
N ALA A 60 -7.14 9.07 13.56
CA ALA A 60 -8.43 9.76 13.70
C ALA A 60 -9.06 10.14 12.35
N GLY A 61 -8.25 10.33 11.31
CA GLY A 61 -8.71 10.56 9.94
C GLY A 61 -8.71 9.30 9.06
N GLY A 62 -8.40 8.14 9.62
CA GLY A 62 -8.30 6.88 8.88
C GLY A 62 -7.03 6.78 8.00
N PHE A 63 -5.99 7.55 8.31
CA PHE A 63 -4.80 7.69 7.44
C PHE A 63 -3.81 6.52 7.50
N ALA A 64 -4.22 5.33 7.97
CA ALA A 64 -3.32 4.20 8.13
C ALA A 64 -3.24 3.38 6.83
N GLN A 65 -2.03 3.33 6.26
CA GLN A 65 -1.73 2.58 5.04
C GLN A 65 -1.04 1.25 5.40
N PRO A 66 -1.54 0.07 4.95
CA PRO A 66 -1.08 -1.23 5.43
C PRO A 66 0.27 -1.73 4.85
N VAL A 67 0.79 -1.11 3.80
CA VAL A 67 1.97 -1.57 3.05
C VAL A 67 3.22 -0.69 3.29
N ASP A 68 3.06 0.54 3.76
CA ASP A 68 4.09 1.58 3.81
C ASP A 68 4.25 2.13 5.24
N ASN A 69 4.69 1.24 6.15
CA ASN A 69 5.01 1.50 7.55
C ASN A 69 3.84 1.79 8.51
N PHE A 70 2.66 1.21 8.24
CA PHE A 70 1.55 1.09 9.21
C PHE A 70 1.02 2.41 9.80
N GLY A 71 1.23 3.55 9.11
CA GLY A 71 0.59 4.83 9.41
C GLY A 71 1.35 5.78 10.34
N ALA A 72 2.41 5.36 11.03
CA ALA A 72 3.15 6.26 11.94
C ALA A 72 3.87 7.41 11.20
N ASN A 73 4.48 7.10 10.05
CA ASN A 73 5.04 8.07 9.11
C ASN A 73 3.98 9.07 8.62
N VAL A 74 2.80 8.56 8.24
CA VAL A 74 1.69 9.39 7.76
C VAL A 74 1.18 10.30 8.88
N ALA A 75 1.02 9.77 10.09
CA ALA A 75 0.60 10.55 11.26
C ALA A 75 1.58 11.69 11.59
N LEU A 76 2.89 11.42 11.54
CA LEU A 76 3.92 12.45 11.73
C LEU A 76 3.87 13.53 10.64
N TRP A 77 3.70 13.12 9.39
CA TRP A 77 3.58 14.03 8.25
C TRP A 77 2.36 14.95 8.36
N LEU A 78 1.19 14.37 8.65
CA LEU A 78 -0.06 15.09 8.85
C LEU A 78 0.00 16.00 10.07
N GLY A 79 0.57 15.52 11.19
CA GLY A 79 0.76 16.32 12.39
C GLY A 79 1.64 17.54 12.16
N ARG A 80 2.72 17.38 11.37
CA ARG A 80 3.57 18.50 10.94
C ARG A 80 2.78 19.50 10.11
N MET A 81 2.06 19.05 9.08
CA MET A 81 1.25 19.94 8.22
C MET A 81 0.19 20.71 9.01
N ALA A 82 -0.48 20.04 9.95
CA ALA A 82 -1.44 20.68 10.86
C ALA A 82 -0.76 21.75 11.74
N GLY A 83 0.43 21.46 12.28
CA GLY A 83 1.21 22.42 13.06
C GLY A 83 1.66 23.65 12.25
N GLU A 84 2.13 23.43 11.03
CA GLU A 84 2.52 24.50 10.09
C GLU A 84 1.31 25.39 9.75
N LEU A 85 0.14 24.80 9.49
CA LEU A 85 -1.10 25.54 9.27
C LEU A 85 -1.48 26.38 10.49
N CYS A 86 -1.47 25.80 11.70
CA CYS A 86 -1.81 26.53 12.91
C CYS A 86 -0.86 27.71 13.17
N ALA A 87 0.42 27.57 12.83
CA ALA A 87 1.39 28.67 12.89
C ALA A 87 1.07 29.78 11.89
N GLU A 88 0.71 29.45 10.65
CA GLU A 88 0.27 30.40 9.62
C GLU A 88 -0.99 31.14 10.07
N MET A 89 -2.01 30.42 10.53
CA MET A 89 -3.26 30.98 11.06
C MET A 89 -3.02 32.03 12.14
N LYS A 90 -2.12 31.72 13.08
CA LYS A 90 -1.75 32.65 14.16
C LYS A 90 -1.01 33.88 13.64
N ALA A 91 -0.12 33.71 12.66
CA ALA A 91 0.67 34.80 12.10
C ALA A 91 -0.20 35.78 11.27
N THR A 92 -1.19 35.27 10.56
CA THR A 92 -2.07 36.07 9.67
C THR A 92 -3.39 36.47 10.33
N ASN A 93 -3.70 35.92 11.51
CA ASN A 93 -4.98 36.04 12.20
C ASN A 93 -6.18 35.59 11.33
N ASP A 94 -5.94 34.61 10.45
CA ASP A 94 -6.96 34.02 9.58
C ASP A 94 -7.39 32.65 10.13
N TYR A 95 -8.63 32.59 10.61
CA TYR A 95 -9.29 31.38 11.10
C TYR A 95 -10.51 31.01 10.25
N SER A 96 -10.53 31.47 9.00
CA SER A 96 -11.60 31.17 8.06
C SER A 96 -11.63 29.70 7.66
N GLU A 97 -12.78 29.22 7.20
CA GLU A 97 -12.90 27.85 6.66
C GLU A 97 -11.94 27.61 5.48
N ALA A 98 -11.66 28.64 4.68
CA ALA A 98 -10.69 28.57 3.58
C ALA A 98 -9.26 28.28 4.07
N MET A 99 -8.88 28.82 5.23
CA MET A 99 -7.58 28.52 5.83
C MET A 99 -7.52 27.06 6.30
N PHE A 100 -8.56 26.53 6.94
CA PHE A 100 -8.62 25.11 7.29
C PHE A 100 -8.63 24.20 6.05
N ALA A 101 -9.27 24.62 4.95
CA ALA A 101 -9.34 23.84 3.72
C ALA A 101 -7.96 23.59 3.09
N LYS A 102 -6.99 24.49 3.30
CA LYS A 102 -5.60 24.30 2.85
C LYS A 102 -4.98 23.01 3.40
N TYR A 103 -5.29 22.62 4.64
CA TYR A 103 -4.76 21.37 5.20
C TYR A 103 -5.19 20.17 4.36
N GLU A 104 -6.48 20.12 4.01
CA GLU A 104 -7.00 19.04 3.20
C GLU A 104 -6.42 19.02 1.80
N GLU A 105 -6.38 20.17 1.14
CA GLU A 105 -5.77 20.31 -0.18
C GLU A 105 -4.30 19.86 -0.16
N ASN A 106 -3.53 20.28 0.85
CA ASN A 106 -2.11 19.99 0.95
C ASN A 106 -1.84 18.49 1.11
N TRP A 107 -2.55 17.79 2.01
CA TRP A 107 -2.28 16.36 2.18
C TRP A 107 -2.78 15.56 0.97
N ARG A 108 -3.90 15.95 0.34
CA ARG A 108 -4.40 15.31 -0.89
C ARG A 108 -3.44 15.47 -2.06
N ASN A 109 -2.73 16.59 -2.12
CA ASN A 109 -1.69 16.86 -3.13
C ASN A 109 -0.29 16.36 -2.73
N SER A 110 -0.17 15.71 -1.57
CA SER A 110 1.08 15.09 -1.13
C SER A 110 1.09 13.59 -1.45
N TRP A 111 2.22 12.93 -1.19
CA TRP A 111 2.34 11.48 -1.33
C TRP A 111 1.26 10.71 -0.55
N VAL A 112 0.73 11.24 0.55
CA VAL A 112 -0.38 10.62 1.29
C VAL A 112 -1.62 10.47 0.42
N GLY A 113 -1.96 11.49 -0.38
CA GLY A 113 -3.10 11.43 -1.30
C GLY A 113 -2.93 10.42 -2.44
N GLU A 114 -1.71 9.95 -2.71
CA GLU A 114 -1.40 8.98 -3.77
C GLU A 114 -1.56 7.51 -3.32
N ASP A 115 -1.82 7.27 -2.02
CA ASP A 115 -1.67 5.96 -1.37
C ASP A 115 -2.65 4.85 -1.83
N ASN A 116 -3.64 5.12 -2.69
CA ASN A 116 -4.63 4.17 -3.23
C ASN A 116 -5.07 3.08 -2.21
N VAL A 117 -5.36 3.53 -0.99
CA VAL A 117 -5.63 2.66 0.17
C VAL A 117 -6.80 1.70 -0.06
N PRO A 118 -7.93 2.13 -0.66
CA PRO A 118 -9.04 1.23 -0.93
C PRO A 118 -8.62 0.05 -1.81
N GLU A 119 -7.93 0.30 -2.91
CA GLU A 119 -7.59 -0.73 -3.87
C GLU A 119 -6.59 -1.75 -3.30
N ILE A 120 -5.60 -1.27 -2.55
CA ILE A 120 -4.65 -2.13 -1.84
C ILE A 120 -5.37 -2.96 -0.77
N SER A 121 -6.29 -2.35 -0.03
CA SER A 121 -7.06 -3.04 1.01
C SER A 121 -8.00 -4.10 0.42
N VAL A 122 -8.66 -3.82 -0.71
CA VAL A 122 -9.44 -4.82 -1.47
C VAL A 122 -8.56 -5.98 -1.88
N PHE A 123 -7.42 -5.68 -2.49
CA PHE A 123 -6.46 -6.68 -2.95
C PHE A 123 -5.98 -7.60 -1.82
N MET A 124 -5.74 -7.05 -0.63
CA MET A 124 -5.36 -7.83 0.55
C MET A 124 -6.53 -8.65 1.10
N ARG A 125 -7.72 -8.06 1.23
CA ARG A 125 -8.92 -8.70 1.78
C ARG A 125 -9.35 -9.89 0.93
N ASP A 126 -9.32 -9.75 -0.39
CA ASP A 126 -9.82 -10.75 -1.34
C ASP A 126 -8.78 -11.85 -1.63
N GLY A 127 -7.64 -11.83 -0.93
CA GLY A 127 -6.65 -12.91 -0.95
C GLY A 127 -5.60 -12.78 -2.05
N GLY A 128 -5.61 -11.71 -2.84
CA GLY A 128 -4.61 -11.46 -3.89
C GLY A 128 -3.19 -11.45 -3.32
N LEU A 129 -2.97 -10.76 -2.19
CA LEU A 129 -1.66 -10.73 -1.54
C LEU A 129 -1.22 -12.13 -1.07
N ASN A 130 -2.14 -12.93 -0.53
CA ASN A 130 -1.85 -14.29 -0.11
C ASN A 130 -1.46 -15.18 -1.30
N GLN A 131 -2.16 -15.05 -2.42
CA GLN A 131 -1.86 -15.80 -3.64
C GLN A 131 -0.50 -15.44 -4.23
N VAL A 132 -0.10 -14.16 -4.19
CA VAL A 132 1.25 -13.74 -4.59
C VAL A 132 2.28 -14.42 -3.69
N PHE A 133 2.16 -14.28 -2.37
CA PHE A 133 3.15 -14.83 -1.44
C PHE A 133 3.23 -16.35 -1.47
N SER A 134 2.10 -17.06 -1.51
CA SER A 134 2.10 -18.52 -1.55
C SER A 134 2.77 -19.06 -2.80
N SER A 135 2.51 -18.43 -3.95
CA SER A 135 3.10 -18.86 -5.23
C SER A 135 4.59 -18.55 -5.30
N MET A 136 5.02 -17.40 -4.75
CA MET A 136 6.44 -17.08 -4.61
C MET A 136 7.14 -18.08 -3.69
N ASP A 137 6.55 -18.38 -2.52
CA ASP A 137 7.08 -19.35 -1.56
C ASP A 137 7.22 -20.73 -2.20
N GLU A 138 6.23 -21.19 -2.96
CA GLU A 138 6.26 -22.46 -3.66
C GLU A 138 7.35 -22.50 -4.74
N ALA A 139 7.47 -21.43 -5.53
CA ALA A 139 8.47 -21.32 -6.58
C ALA A 139 9.90 -21.31 -6.02
N VAL A 140 10.14 -20.53 -4.97
CA VAL A 140 11.43 -20.42 -4.29
C VAL A 140 11.78 -21.73 -3.60
N SER A 141 10.85 -22.30 -2.83
CA SER A 141 11.04 -23.60 -2.15
C SER A 141 11.38 -24.71 -3.14
N TYR A 142 10.68 -24.77 -4.28
CA TYR A 142 10.99 -25.72 -5.35
C TYR A 142 12.39 -25.50 -5.93
N ALA A 143 12.77 -24.26 -6.23
CA ALA A 143 14.08 -23.95 -6.77
C ALA A 143 15.20 -24.33 -5.79
N PHE A 144 15.01 -24.07 -4.49
CA PHE A 144 15.94 -24.49 -3.44
C PHE A 144 16.07 -26.01 -3.34
N ALA A 145 14.96 -26.75 -3.31
CA ALA A 145 14.97 -28.21 -3.29
C ALA A 145 15.70 -28.78 -4.51
N CYS A 146 15.44 -28.23 -5.70
CA CYS A 146 16.13 -28.66 -6.91
C CYS A 146 17.62 -28.35 -6.90
N LYS A 147 18.05 -27.24 -6.28
CA LYS A 147 19.47 -26.93 -6.09
C LYS A 147 20.13 -27.90 -5.11
N TRP A 148 19.43 -28.26 -4.04
CA TRP A 148 19.88 -29.28 -3.10
C TRP A 148 20.06 -30.65 -3.78
N GLU A 149 19.16 -31.00 -4.69
CA GLU A 149 19.21 -32.23 -5.51
C GLU A 149 20.12 -32.11 -6.75
N ASN A 150 20.85 -31.00 -6.90
CA ASN A 150 21.77 -30.73 -8.01
C ASN A 150 21.14 -30.85 -9.42
N LYS A 151 19.86 -30.48 -9.55
CA LYS A 151 19.15 -30.46 -10.84
C LYS A 151 19.67 -29.36 -11.76
N SER A 152 19.60 -29.61 -13.07
CA SER A 152 20.07 -28.67 -14.10
C SER A 152 19.20 -27.40 -14.12
N TYR A 153 19.80 -26.25 -14.42
CA TYR A 153 19.07 -24.98 -14.52
C TYR A 153 17.84 -25.02 -15.45
N PRO A 154 17.88 -25.66 -16.63
CA PRO A 154 16.70 -25.79 -17.48
C PRO A 154 15.53 -26.50 -16.78
N SER A 155 15.79 -27.58 -16.04
CA SER A 155 14.75 -28.32 -15.31
C SER A 155 14.17 -27.52 -14.14
N ILE A 156 14.99 -26.69 -13.50
CA ILE A 156 14.56 -25.78 -12.44
C ILE A 156 13.63 -24.72 -13.01
N ILE A 157 14.05 -24.05 -14.10
CA ILE A 157 13.27 -23.00 -14.75
C ILE A 157 11.91 -23.55 -15.21
N LEU A 158 11.90 -24.70 -15.87
CA LEU A 158 10.67 -25.33 -16.36
C LEU A 158 9.72 -25.73 -15.22
N GLY A 159 10.24 -26.12 -14.05
CA GLY A 159 9.41 -26.44 -12.89
C GLY A 159 8.93 -25.21 -12.09
N VAL A 160 9.61 -24.08 -12.19
CA VAL A 160 9.21 -22.80 -11.57
C VAL A 160 8.08 -22.12 -12.34
N ILE A 161 8.14 -22.11 -13.68
CA ILE A 161 7.13 -21.48 -14.55
C ILE A 161 5.68 -21.81 -14.15
N PRO A 162 5.28 -23.09 -14.03
CA PRO A 162 3.90 -23.43 -13.67
C PRO A 162 3.49 -22.98 -12.27
N LYS A 163 4.45 -22.85 -11.34
CA LYS A 163 4.21 -22.38 -9.96
C LYS A 163 3.98 -20.87 -9.90
N LEU A 164 4.45 -20.14 -10.90
CA LEU A 164 4.23 -18.70 -11.04
C LEU A 164 2.99 -18.34 -11.86
N LEU A 165 2.43 -19.29 -12.64
CA LEU A 165 1.23 -19.05 -13.44
C LEU A 165 0.03 -18.51 -12.63
N PRO A 166 -0.26 -18.99 -11.40
CA PRO A 166 -1.38 -18.47 -10.61
C PRO A 166 -1.23 -17.00 -10.20
N VAL A 167 -0.02 -16.43 -10.25
CA VAL A 167 0.26 -15.04 -9.88
C VAL A 167 -0.04 -14.08 -11.03
N LEU A 168 0.00 -14.54 -12.28
CA LEU A 168 -0.24 -13.71 -13.45
C LEU A 168 -1.58 -12.95 -13.42
N PRO A 169 -2.75 -13.61 -13.22
CA PRO A 169 -4.02 -12.88 -13.17
C PRO A 169 -4.04 -11.84 -12.05
N VAL A 170 -3.51 -12.20 -10.87
CA VAL A 170 -3.42 -11.31 -9.70
C VAL A 170 -2.58 -10.07 -9.98
N LEU A 171 -1.44 -10.23 -10.65
CA LEU A 171 -0.58 -9.12 -11.06
C LEU A 171 -1.23 -8.21 -12.10
N LEU A 172 -2.03 -8.78 -13.02
CA LEU A 172 -2.78 -8.01 -14.01
C LEU A 172 -3.93 -7.21 -13.39
N GLU A 173 -4.51 -7.72 -12.31
CA GLU A 173 -5.55 -7.04 -11.52
C GLU A 173 -4.99 -5.98 -10.56
N MET A 174 -3.66 -5.90 -10.37
CA MET A 174 -3.07 -4.85 -9.54
C MET A 174 -3.24 -3.47 -10.19
N PRO A 175 -3.89 -2.50 -9.50
CA PRO A 175 -4.22 -1.19 -10.06
C PRO A 175 -2.99 -0.42 -10.56
N HIS A 176 -1.89 -0.48 -9.81
CA HIS A 176 -0.64 0.20 -10.15
C HIS A 176 0.12 -0.44 -11.30
N LEU A 177 0.00 -1.76 -11.49
CA LEU A 177 0.66 -2.47 -12.59
C LEU A 177 -0.10 -2.23 -13.90
N GLY A 178 -1.43 -2.24 -13.87
CA GLY A 178 -2.27 -1.81 -14.98
C GLY A 178 -2.02 -0.36 -15.37
N ARG A 179 -1.96 0.56 -14.39
CA ARG A 179 -1.67 2.00 -14.61
C ARG A 179 -0.25 2.22 -15.14
N ARG A 180 0.77 1.57 -14.58
CA ARG A 180 2.16 1.64 -15.09
C ARG A 180 2.33 0.95 -16.43
N ALA A 181 1.67 -0.18 -16.68
CA ALA A 181 1.70 -0.85 -17.98
C ALA A 181 1.00 0.00 -19.04
N ALA A 182 -0.12 0.65 -18.69
CA ALA A 182 -0.78 1.64 -19.52
C ALA A 182 0.11 2.87 -19.74
N GLU A 183 0.74 3.44 -18.72
CA GLU A 183 1.66 4.59 -18.84
C GLU A 183 2.92 4.26 -19.64
N VAL A 184 3.52 3.09 -19.46
CA VAL A 184 4.69 2.62 -20.22
C VAL A 184 4.28 2.27 -21.65
N GLY A 185 3.11 1.65 -21.83
CA GLY A 185 2.50 1.38 -23.12
C GLY A 185 2.20 2.67 -23.88
N LEU A 186 1.56 3.65 -23.24
CA LEU A 186 1.31 5.00 -23.77
C LEU A 186 2.61 5.75 -24.04
N LYS A 187 3.61 5.70 -23.15
CA LYS A 187 4.93 6.34 -23.37
C LYS A 187 5.72 5.70 -24.51
N ARG A 188 5.59 4.38 -24.73
CA ARG A 188 6.23 3.68 -25.86
C ARG A 188 5.45 3.81 -27.16
N ALA A 189 4.13 3.94 -27.08
CA ALA A 189 3.26 4.17 -28.23
C ALA A 189 3.22 5.65 -28.65
N ALA A 190 3.46 6.60 -27.75
CA ALA A 190 3.41 8.03 -28.04
C ALA A 190 4.36 8.46 -29.17
N PRO A 191 5.63 8.01 -29.24
CA PRO A 191 6.50 8.29 -30.39
C PRO A 191 5.95 7.73 -31.70
N PHE A 192 5.32 6.55 -31.66
CA PHE A 192 4.75 5.88 -32.83
C PHE A 192 3.44 6.54 -33.30
N MET A 193 2.59 6.97 -32.37
CA MET A 193 1.33 7.67 -32.63
C MET A 193 1.56 9.12 -33.08
N GLN A 194 2.62 9.78 -32.60
CA GLN A 194 3.09 11.07 -33.13
C GLN A 194 3.64 10.94 -34.55
N LEU A 195 4.40 9.87 -34.84
CA LEU A 195 4.89 9.57 -36.20
C LEU A 195 3.73 9.34 -37.19
N LEU A 196 2.61 8.78 -36.71
CA LEU A 196 1.40 8.53 -37.49
C LEU A 196 0.43 9.74 -37.54
N GLY A 197 0.75 10.86 -36.88
CA GLY A 197 -0.10 12.07 -36.87
C GLY A 197 -1.42 11.91 -36.09
N LEU A 198 -1.55 10.86 -35.27
CA LEU A 198 -2.79 10.50 -34.56
C LEU A 198 -2.87 11.09 -33.14
N TRP A 199 -1.87 11.87 -32.71
CA TRP A 199 -1.82 12.48 -31.38
C TRP A 199 -1.66 14.00 -31.47
N PRO A 200 -2.49 14.80 -30.77
CA PRO A 200 -2.38 16.26 -30.81
C PRO A 200 -1.05 16.69 -30.17
N SER A 201 -0.28 17.47 -30.91
CA SER A 201 1.08 17.91 -30.57
C SER A 201 1.15 18.95 -29.43
N ALA A 202 0.01 19.35 -28.85
CA ALA A 202 -0.02 20.25 -27.69
C ALA A 202 -1.30 20.05 -26.87
N GLY A 203 -1.16 19.48 -25.68
CA GLY A 203 -2.21 19.38 -24.67
C GLY A 203 -1.57 19.23 -23.28
N PRO A 204 -2.31 19.51 -22.19
CA PRO A 204 -1.76 19.64 -20.83
C PRO A 204 -1.07 18.39 -20.26
N ASN A 205 -1.18 17.24 -20.94
CA ASN A 205 -0.51 15.98 -20.59
C ASN A 205 0.60 15.58 -21.59
N ALA A 206 1.11 16.50 -22.40
CA ALA A 206 2.26 16.22 -23.25
C ALA A 206 3.51 15.99 -22.37
N PRO A 207 4.25 14.87 -22.55
CA PRO A 207 5.50 14.65 -21.83
C PRO A 207 6.49 15.76 -22.22
N THR A 208 6.88 16.58 -21.25
CA THR A 208 7.97 17.54 -21.43
C THR A 208 9.25 16.76 -21.70
N SER A 209 9.89 17.02 -22.83
CA SER A 209 11.24 16.52 -23.08
C SER A 209 12.17 17.16 -22.05
N LYS A 210 12.69 16.35 -21.12
CA LYS A 210 13.83 16.80 -20.32
C LYS A 210 15.04 16.90 -21.25
N GLY A 211 15.39 18.13 -21.61
CA GLY A 211 16.72 18.63 -21.92
C GLY A 211 17.56 17.87 -22.96
N GLN A 212 17.65 18.46 -24.15
CA GLN A 212 18.92 18.99 -24.68
C GLN A 212 18.67 20.41 -25.18
#